data_AF-A0A538QMM8-F1
#
_entry.id   AF-A0A538QMM8-F1
#
_cell.length_a   1.000
_cell.length_b   1.000
_cell.length_c   1.000
_cell.angle_alpha   90.00
_cell.angle_beta   90.00
_cell.angle_gamma   90.00
#
_symmetry.space_group_name_H-M   'P 1'
#
loop_
_entity.id
_entity.type
_entity.pdbx_description
1 polymer ?
#
loop_
_entity_poly.entity_id
_entity_poly.type
_entity_poly.pdbx_seq_one_letter_code
_entity_poly.pdbx_strand_id
1 'polypeptide(L)'
;MVPLLRVMDHPRQPSQVKVGVLDDSHINAASAGNGEFYVTRGLLEKANDEHLSGVLAHELSHDDLGHVAKAQRLGAGLSIGMVILDQIIPGAGSLAPIAGQLIINKYTQREEYQADAHGAELLQRAGSSKQVMIDTLTWLTQTEGTSGGGFFATHPATGDRIQALQRAK
;
A
#
# COMPACT_ATOMS: atom_id res chain seq x y z
N MET A 1 5.80 -11.04 -1.16
CA MET A 1 5.99 -10.14 -2.32
C MET A 1 6.47 -10.84 -3.59
N VAL A 2 7.55 -11.64 -3.58
CA VAL A 2 8.13 -12.23 -4.81
C VAL A 2 7.14 -13.04 -5.66
N PRO A 3 6.26 -13.90 -5.11
CA PRO A 3 5.26 -14.59 -5.92
C PRO A 3 4.30 -13.61 -6.63
N LEU A 4 3.86 -12.55 -5.94
CA LEU A 4 2.96 -11.53 -6.48
C LEU A 4 3.60 -10.75 -7.64
N LEU A 5 4.87 -10.37 -7.52
CA LEU A 5 5.60 -9.64 -8.58
C LEU A 5 5.65 -10.35 -9.94
N ARG A 6 5.57 -11.69 -9.93
CA ARG A 6 5.64 -12.51 -11.13
C ARG A 6 4.31 -12.65 -11.85
N VAL A 7 3.20 -12.39 -11.16
CA VAL A 7 1.83 -12.61 -11.65
C VAL A 7 1.05 -11.32 -11.90
N MET A 8 1.71 -10.17 -11.69
CA MET A 8 1.25 -8.86 -12.15
C MET A 8 0.99 -8.86 -13.67
N ASP A 9 0.12 -7.97 -14.13
CA ASP A 9 -0.09 -7.73 -15.56
C ASP A 9 1.17 -7.14 -16.20
N HIS A 10 1.92 -6.34 -15.45
CA HIS A 10 3.26 -5.86 -15.78
C HIS A 10 4.30 -6.42 -14.78
N PRO A 11 4.77 -7.67 -14.96
CA PRO A 11 5.69 -8.31 -14.03
C PRO A 11 6.98 -7.53 -13.81
N ARG A 12 7.48 -7.56 -12.57
CA ARG A 12 8.79 -7.01 -12.21
C ARG A 12 9.72 -8.09 -11.71
N GLN A 13 11.00 -8.01 -12.10
CA GLN A 13 12.03 -8.85 -11.50
C GLN A 13 12.29 -8.40 -10.06
N PRO A 14 12.58 -9.31 -9.11
CA PRO A 14 12.94 -8.92 -7.75
C PRO A 14 14.10 -7.93 -7.66
N SER A 15 15.06 -7.98 -8.60
CA SER A 15 16.18 -7.04 -8.69
C SER A 15 15.78 -5.62 -9.06
N GLN A 16 14.56 -5.40 -9.55
CA GLN A 16 13.99 -4.10 -9.88
C GLN A 16 13.12 -3.54 -8.75
N VAL A 17 13.02 -4.25 -7.62
CA VAL A 17 12.15 -3.88 -6.51
C VAL A 17 12.97 -3.60 -5.26
N LYS A 18 12.61 -2.54 -4.56
CA LYS A 18 13.16 -2.17 -3.25
C LYS A 18 12.02 -2.02 -2.26
N VAL A 19 12.24 -2.53 -1.04
CA VAL A 19 11.29 -2.38 0.07
C VAL A 19 12.01 -1.68 1.22
N GLY A 20 11.56 -0.49 1.57
CA GLY A 20 12.00 0.25 2.75
C GLY A 20 11.09 -0.04 3.94
N VAL A 21 11.65 -0.02 5.15
CA VAL A 21 10.88 -0.08 6.40
C VAL A 21 10.94 1.28 7.07
N LEU A 22 9.79 1.84 7.41
CA LEU A 22 9.66 3.12 8.12
C LEU A 22 9.35 2.88 9.59
N ASP A 23 10.01 3.63 10.47
CA ASP A 23 9.72 3.61 11.91
C ASP A 23 8.47 4.44 12.23
N ASP A 24 7.30 3.86 11.90
CA ASP A 24 5.97 4.35 12.24
C ASP A 24 5.19 3.20 12.88
N SER A 25 4.49 3.47 13.98
CA SER A 25 3.71 2.48 14.74
C SER A 25 2.31 2.23 14.15
N HIS A 26 1.83 3.08 13.24
CA HIS A 26 0.59 2.86 12.50
C HIS A 26 0.78 1.76 11.46
N ILE A 27 -0.29 1.06 11.11
CA ILE A 27 -0.26 0.08 10.02
C ILE A 27 -0.32 0.85 8.71
N ASN A 28 0.73 0.79 7.88
CA ASN A 28 0.71 1.40 6.55
C ASN A 28 1.69 0.72 5.59
N ALA A 29 1.41 0.86 4.29
CA ALA A 29 2.29 0.50 3.20
C ALA A 29 2.02 1.40 2.00
N ALA A 30 2.98 1.53 1.10
CA ALA A 30 2.79 2.26 -0.14
C ALA A 30 3.77 1.89 -1.25
N SER A 31 3.34 2.12 -2.49
CA SER A 31 4.23 2.26 -3.63
C SER A 31 4.65 3.72 -3.87
N ALA A 32 5.96 3.97 -3.97
CA ALA A 32 6.51 5.22 -4.50
C ALA A 32 6.65 5.20 -6.04
N GLY A 33 6.22 4.12 -6.68
CA GLY A 33 6.36 3.88 -8.11
C GLY A 33 7.77 3.38 -8.45
N ASN A 34 7.95 2.97 -9.71
CA ASN A 34 9.25 2.49 -10.24
C ASN A 34 9.85 1.32 -9.44
N GLY A 35 9.02 0.49 -8.80
CA GLY A 35 9.49 -0.65 -8.02
C GLY A 35 9.92 -0.33 -6.58
N GLU A 36 9.72 0.90 -6.11
CA GLU A 36 10.00 1.25 -4.71
C GLU A 36 8.73 1.17 -3.85
N PHE A 37 8.81 0.39 -2.78
CA PHE A 37 7.72 0.17 -1.84
C PHE A 37 8.19 0.44 -0.41
N TYR A 38 7.27 0.86 0.45
CA TYR A 38 7.54 1.17 1.84
C TYR A 38 6.50 0.48 2.71
N VAL A 39 6.95 -0.07 3.83
CA VAL A 39 6.09 -0.66 4.86
C VAL A 39 6.45 -0.04 6.20
N THR A 40 5.49 0.10 7.11
CA THR A 40 5.77 0.60 8.45
C THR A 40 6.15 -0.53 9.41
N ARG A 41 6.88 -0.20 10.47
CA ARG A 41 7.13 -1.11 11.59
C ARG A 41 5.82 -1.60 12.19
N GLY A 42 4.81 -0.74 12.33
CA GLY A 42 3.49 -1.09 12.83
C GLY A 42 2.78 -2.16 11.99
N LEU A 43 2.92 -2.14 10.67
CA LEU A 43 2.42 -3.21 9.80
C LEU A 43 3.16 -4.53 10.11
N LEU A 44 4.49 -4.50 10.16
CA LEU A 44 5.31 -5.70 10.38
C LEU A 44 5.11 -6.32 11.77
N GLU A 45 4.83 -5.52 12.80
CA GLU A 45 4.60 -5.98 14.17
C GLU A 45 3.20 -6.59 14.36
N LYS A 46 2.18 -6.10 13.63
CA LYS A 46 0.77 -6.47 13.85
C LYS A 46 0.19 -7.43 12.82
N ALA A 47 0.72 -7.45 11.59
CA ALA A 47 0.24 -8.32 10.53
C ALA A 47 0.71 -9.76 10.70
N ASN A 48 -0.14 -10.72 10.35
CA ASN A 48 0.31 -12.08 10.04
C ASN A 48 0.71 -12.16 8.54
N ASP A 49 1.16 -13.33 8.09
CA ASP A 49 1.61 -13.53 6.70
C ASP A 49 0.51 -13.26 5.66
N GLU A 50 -0.75 -13.56 5.98
CA GLU A 50 -1.89 -13.33 5.09
C GLU A 50 -2.24 -11.84 5.01
N HIS A 51 -2.31 -11.14 6.15
CA HIS A 51 -2.52 -9.69 6.20
C HIS A 51 -1.41 -8.94 5.46
N LEU A 52 -0.15 -9.33 5.67
CA LEU A 52 0.98 -8.74 4.96
C LEU A 52 0.87 -9.01 3.45
N SER A 53 0.51 -10.21 3.06
CA SER A 53 0.33 -10.57 1.64
C SER A 53 -0.83 -9.79 1.00
N GLY A 54 -1.94 -9.60 1.70
CA GLY A 54 -3.08 -8.80 1.25
C GLY A 54 -2.72 -7.33 1.07
N VAL A 55 -2.07 -6.72 2.06
CA VAL A 55 -1.61 -5.32 1.96
C VAL A 55 -0.63 -5.14 0.80
N LEU A 56 0.33 -6.05 0.65
CA LEU A 56 1.29 -5.97 -0.47
C LEU A 56 0.62 -6.20 -1.83
N ALA A 57 -0.37 -7.09 -1.93
CA ALA A 57 -1.13 -7.30 -3.16
C ALA A 57 -1.93 -6.04 -3.54
N HIS A 58 -2.50 -5.34 -2.55
CA HIS A 58 -3.18 -4.06 -2.74
C HIS A 58 -2.22 -2.98 -3.26
N GLU A 59 -1.06 -2.80 -2.63
CA GLU A 59 -0.07 -1.80 -3.06
C GLU A 59 0.52 -2.10 -4.45
N LEU A 60 0.80 -3.37 -4.73
CA LEU A 60 1.23 -3.80 -6.05
C LEU A 60 0.17 -3.50 -7.11
N SER A 61 -1.11 -3.57 -6.76
CA SER A 61 -2.20 -3.27 -7.68
C SER A 61 -2.28 -1.78 -8.02
N HIS A 62 -2.00 -0.89 -7.08
CA HIS A 62 -1.87 0.53 -7.41
C HIS A 62 -0.72 0.81 -8.39
N ASP A 63 0.42 0.11 -8.26
CA ASP A 63 1.53 0.23 -9.22
C ASP A 63 1.15 -0.35 -10.59
N ASP A 64 0.60 -1.56 -10.62
CA ASP A 64 0.28 -2.32 -11.84
C ASP A 64 -0.80 -1.63 -12.69
N LEU A 65 -1.81 -1.03 -12.03
CA LEU A 65 -2.88 -0.27 -12.67
C LEU A 65 -2.48 1.17 -13.00
N GLY A 66 -1.27 1.60 -12.66
CA GLY A 66 -0.76 2.94 -12.93
C GLY A 66 -1.37 4.06 -12.07
N HIS A 67 -2.04 3.72 -10.96
CA HIS A 67 -2.61 4.70 -10.03
C HIS A 67 -1.51 5.59 -9.43
N VAL A 68 -0.35 5.00 -9.10
CA VAL A 68 0.80 5.73 -8.55
C VAL A 68 1.33 6.75 -9.56
N ALA A 69 1.53 6.34 -10.81
CA ALA A 69 2.01 7.21 -11.89
C ALA A 69 1.00 8.35 -12.18
N LYS A 70 -0.30 8.06 -12.12
CA LYS A 70 -1.35 9.08 -12.25
C LYS A 70 -1.30 10.09 -11.09
N ALA A 71 -1.19 9.62 -9.84
CA ALA A 71 -1.09 10.49 -8.68
C ALA A 71 0.14 11.42 -8.77
N GLN A 72 1.30 10.90 -9.16
CA GLN A 72 2.52 11.68 -9.38
C GLN A 72 2.33 12.77 -10.45
N ARG A 73 1.72 12.44 -11.60
CA ARG A 73 1.47 13.41 -12.68
C ARG A 73 0.55 14.56 -12.27
N LEU A 74 -0.41 14.29 -11.39
CA LEU A 74 -1.35 15.30 -10.89
C LEU A 74 -0.72 16.21 -9.81
N GLY A 75 0.59 16.10 -9.55
CA GLY A 75 1.24 16.77 -8.41
C GLY A 75 0.77 16.22 -7.07
N ALA A 76 0.01 15.12 -7.10
CA ALA A 76 -0.51 14.45 -5.93
C ALA A 76 0.45 13.36 -5.39
N GLY A 77 1.59 13.16 -6.06
CA GLY A 77 2.62 12.21 -5.66
C GLY A 77 3.96 12.89 -5.46
N LEU A 78 4.09 13.65 -4.37
CA LEU A 78 5.36 14.08 -3.76
C LEU A 78 5.05 14.10 -2.25
N SER A 79 5.61 13.24 -1.39
CA SER A 79 7.02 13.35 -0.98
C SER A 79 7.52 12.16 -0.13
N ILE A 80 7.37 10.91 -0.56
CA ILE A 80 8.10 9.82 0.13
C ILE A 80 9.62 10.11 0.08
N GLY A 81 10.10 10.68 -1.04
CA GLY A 81 11.50 11.10 -1.20
C GLY A 81 11.96 12.26 -0.30
N MET A 82 11.10 13.20 0.11
CA MET A 82 11.54 14.28 1.02
C MET A 82 11.64 13.82 2.47
N VAL A 83 10.80 12.86 2.90
CA VAL A 83 10.90 12.25 4.24
C VAL A 83 12.23 11.49 4.39
N ILE A 84 12.68 10.83 3.32
CA ILE A 84 13.95 10.08 3.32
C ILE A 84 15.16 11.02 3.19
N LEU A 85 15.06 12.13 2.47
CA LEU A 85 16.17 13.07 2.32
C LEU A 85 16.59 13.70 3.67
N ASP A 86 15.63 13.98 4.56
CA ASP A 86 15.89 14.48 5.91
C ASP A 86 16.52 13.41 6.84
N GLN A 87 16.13 12.13 6.64
CA GLN A 87 16.71 11.00 7.38
C GLN A 87 18.15 10.68 6.96
N ILE A 88 18.50 10.91 5.69
CA ILE A 88 19.84 10.62 5.14
C ILE A 88 20.78 11.81 5.30
N ILE A 89 20.29 13.06 5.22
CA ILE A 89 21.09 14.29 5.34
C ILE A 89 20.48 15.20 6.39
N PRO A 90 20.97 15.16 7.65
CA PRO A 90 20.52 16.09 8.68
C PRO A 90 20.74 17.55 8.23
N GLY A 91 19.66 18.30 8.01
CA GLY A 91 19.72 19.74 7.68
C GLY A 91 19.63 20.11 6.19
N ALA A 92 19.29 19.17 5.29
CA ALA A 92 19.09 19.48 3.86
C ALA A 92 17.81 20.29 3.55
N GLY A 93 16.89 20.45 4.50
CA GLY A 93 15.72 21.31 4.35
C GLY A 93 15.20 21.76 5.70
N SER A 94 14.95 23.06 5.87
CA SER A 94 14.37 23.66 7.07
C SER A 94 12.87 23.38 7.21
N LEU A 95 12.47 22.12 7.13
CA LEU A 95 11.15 21.64 7.54
C LEU A 95 11.38 20.85 8.83
N ALA A 96 10.62 21.17 9.88
CA ALA A 96 10.65 20.46 11.16
C ALA A 96 10.66 18.93 10.93
N PRO A 97 11.29 18.12 11.82
CA PRO A 97 11.36 16.68 11.63
C PRO A 97 9.96 16.11 11.49
N ILE A 98 9.54 15.83 10.25
CA ILE A 98 8.38 15.01 9.96
C ILE A 98 8.88 13.59 10.18
N ALA A 99 9.03 13.22 11.45
CA ALA A 99 9.46 11.89 11.83
C ALA A 99 8.44 10.88 11.29
N GLY A 100 8.87 10.01 10.38
CA GLY A 100 8.24 8.72 10.08
C GLY A 100 6.90 8.74 9.36
N GLN A 101 6.21 9.88 9.22
CA GLN A 101 4.87 9.87 8.63
C GLN A 101 4.91 9.66 7.12
N LEU A 102 4.34 8.54 6.67
CA LEU A 102 4.09 8.29 5.26
C LEU A 102 2.96 9.22 4.77
N ILE A 103 3.31 10.37 4.19
CA ILE A 103 2.34 11.32 3.63
C ILE A 103 2.18 11.02 2.13
N ILE A 104 1.04 10.43 1.79
CA ILE A 104 0.64 10.14 0.41
C ILE A 104 -0.75 10.68 0.20
N ASN A 105 -1.04 11.11 -1.03
CA ASN A 105 -2.38 11.57 -1.34
C ASN A 105 -3.38 10.42 -1.39
N LYS A 106 -4.62 10.75 -1.08
CA LYS A 106 -5.73 9.80 -1.09
C LYS A 106 -6.03 9.32 -2.51
N TYR A 107 -6.14 8.01 -2.68
CA TYR A 107 -6.72 7.45 -3.89
C TYR A 107 -8.23 7.68 -3.94
N THR A 108 -8.78 7.76 -5.15
CA THR A 108 -10.23 7.83 -5.31
C THR A 108 -10.88 6.51 -4.92
N GLN A 109 -12.15 6.55 -4.50
CA GLN A 109 -12.89 5.33 -4.16
C GLN A 109 -12.90 4.31 -5.31
N ARG A 110 -12.96 4.78 -6.56
CA ARG A 110 -12.89 3.93 -7.75
C ARG A 110 -11.54 3.21 -7.86
N GLU A 111 -10.43 3.91 -7.63
CA GLU A 111 -9.09 3.33 -7.68
C GLU A 111 -8.90 2.28 -6.57
N GLU A 112 -9.49 2.51 -5.40
CA GLU A 112 -9.50 1.54 -4.30
C GLU A 112 -10.24 0.25 -4.68
N TYR A 113 -11.44 0.34 -5.27
CA TYR A 113 -12.15 -0.86 -5.75
C TYR A 113 -11.37 -1.60 -6.83
N GLN A 114 -10.68 -0.89 -7.71
CA GLN A 114 -9.85 -1.49 -8.74
C GLN A 114 -8.63 -2.19 -8.14
N ALA A 115 -7.96 -1.56 -7.16
CA ALA A 115 -6.83 -2.14 -6.46
C ALA A 115 -7.22 -3.38 -5.63
N ASP A 116 -8.39 -3.35 -4.97
CA ASP A 116 -8.91 -4.51 -4.24
C ASP A 116 -9.16 -5.71 -5.16
N ALA A 117 -9.89 -5.46 -6.26
CA ALA A 117 -10.24 -6.51 -7.21
C ALA A 117 -8.99 -7.11 -7.85
N HIS A 118 -8.07 -6.25 -8.32
CA HIS A 118 -6.82 -6.69 -8.91
C HIS A 118 -5.93 -7.40 -7.88
N GLY A 119 -5.85 -6.91 -6.64
CA GLY A 119 -5.06 -7.54 -5.59
C GLY A 119 -5.59 -8.93 -5.22
N ALA A 120 -6.91 -9.11 -5.21
CA ALA A 120 -7.52 -10.43 -5.08
C ALA A 120 -7.17 -11.36 -6.25
N GLU A 121 -7.16 -10.85 -7.49
CA GLU A 121 -6.71 -11.62 -8.65
C GLU A 121 -5.23 -12.00 -8.54
N LEU A 122 -4.35 -11.07 -8.15
CA LEU A 122 -2.92 -11.34 -7.97
C LEU A 122 -2.68 -12.41 -6.90
N LEU A 123 -3.42 -12.36 -5.79
CA LEU A 123 -3.38 -13.39 -4.75
C LEU A 123 -3.79 -14.75 -5.33
N GLN A 124 -4.88 -14.81 -6.09
CA GLN A 124 -5.33 -16.05 -6.73
C GLN A 124 -4.31 -16.60 -7.74
N ARG A 125 -3.75 -15.75 -8.60
CA ARG A 125 -2.70 -16.15 -9.56
C ARG A 125 -1.43 -16.64 -8.85
N ALA A 126 -1.13 -16.10 -7.67
CA ALA A 126 -0.01 -16.54 -6.84
C ALA A 126 -0.29 -17.80 -6.00
N GLY A 127 -1.51 -18.36 -6.08
CA GLY A 127 -1.91 -19.58 -5.38
C GLY A 127 -2.56 -19.37 -4.02
N SER A 128 -2.86 -18.12 -3.64
CA SER A 128 -3.61 -17.77 -2.42
C SER A 128 -5.11 -17.66 -2.71
N SER A 129 -5.92 -17.56 -1.65
CA SER A 129 -7.36 -17.31 -1.79
C SER A 129 -7.64 -15.81 -1.89
N LYS A 130 -8.65 -15.44 -2.69
CA LYS A 130 -9.26 -14.10 -2.65
C LYS A 130 -9.75 -13.72 -1.25
N GLN A 131 -10.11 -14.72 -0.42
CA GLN A 131 -10.52 -14.50 0.96
C GLN A 131 -9.44 -13.75 1.76
N VAL A 132 -8.16 -13.92 1.43
CA VAL A 132 -7.06 -13.19 2.06
C VAL A 132 -7.23 -11.67 1.93
N MET A 133 -7.70 -11.17 0.78
CA MET A 133 -7.95 -9.73 0.60
C MET A 133 -9.13 -9.25 1.46
N ILE A 134 -10.20 -10.03 1.51
CA ILE A 134 -11.40 -9.73 2.32
C ILE A 134 -11.03 -9.68 3.80
N ASP A 135 -10.29 -10.68 4.28
CA ASP A 135 -9.86 -10.79 5.67
C ASP A 135 -8.88 -9.67 6.02
N THR A 136 -7.98 -9.31 5.11
CA THR A 136 -7.05 -8.18 5.29
C THR A 136 -7.78 -6.86 5.46
N LEU A 137 -8.75 -6.53 4.59
CA LEU A 137 -9.52 -5.29 4.71
C LEU A 137 -10.39 -5.28 5.99
N THR A 138 -10.93 -6.44 6.36
CA THR A 138 -11.70 -6.61 7.60
C THR A 138 -10.80 -6.36 8.82
N TRP A 139 -9.61 -6.97 8.83
CA TRP A 139 -8.61 -6.81 9.88
C TRP A 139 -8.12 -5.37 10.01
N LEU A 140 -7.82 -4.69 8.90
CA LEU A 140 -7.44 -3.27 8.90
C LEU A 140 -8.53 -2.41 9.55
N THR A 141 -9.79 -2.64 9.16
CA THR A 141 -10.95 -1.91 9.71
C THR A 141 -11.10 -2.11 11.21
N GLN A 142 -10.85 -3.32 11.71
CA GLN A 142 -10.94 -3.64 13.13
C GLN A 142 -9.77 -3.11 13.95
N THR A 143 -8.57 -3.06 13.36
CA THR A 143 -7.32 -2.77 14.08
C THR A 143 -7.00 -1.28 14.16
N GLU A 144 -7.13 -0.55 13.05
CA GLU A 144 -6.81 0.89 13.01
C GLU A 144 -8.05 1.77 13.21
N GLY A 145 -9.26 1.17 13.17
CA GLY A 145 -10.51 1.91 13.11
C GLY A 145 -10.65 2.68 11.80
N THR A 146 -11.61 3.62 11.70
CA THR A 146 -11.80 4.48 10.52
C THR A 146 -11.24 5.90 10.70
N SER A 147 -10.62 6.17 11.83
CA SER A 147 -10.16 7.50 12.24
C SER A 147 -8.83 7.90 11.60
N GLY A 148 -8.84 8.13 10.29
CA GLY A 148 -7.98 9.08 9.55
C GLY A 148 -6.45 8.94 9.55
N GLY A 149 -5.84 8.06 10.36
CA GLY A 149 -4.41 7.75 10.40
C GLY A 149 -4.07 6.40 9.74
N GLY A 150 -2.77 6.09 9.61
CA GLY A 150 -2.31 4.81 9.04
C GLY A 150 -2.77 4.56 7.60
N PHE A 151 -3.05 3.30 7.26
CA PHE A 151 -3.48 2.86 5.93
C PHE A 151 -4.71 3.64 5.43
N PHE A 152 -5.67 3.93 6.31
CA PHE A 152 -6.89 4.63 5.90
C PHE A 152 -6.73 6.14 5.71
N ALA A 153 -5.58 6.71 6.06
CA ALA A 153 -5.23 8.09 5.72
C ALA A 153 -5.10 8.27 4.20
N THR A 154 -4.67 7.23 3.49
CA THR A 154 -4.39 7.22 2.04
C THR A 154 -5.39 6.35 1.26
N HIS A 155 -5.98 5.35 1.92
CA HIS A 155 -6.96 4.41 1.36
C HIS A 155 -8.30 4.56 2.07
N PRO A 156 -9.27 5.35 1.59
CA PRO A 156 -10.53 5.54 2.31
C PRO A 156 -11.23 4.22 2.66
N ALA A 157 -11.35 3.93 3.96
CA ALA A 157 -12.05 2.73 4.46
C ALA A 157 -13.52 2.76 4.03
N THR A 158 -14.03 1.67 3.45
CA THR A 158 -15.47 1.52 3.23
C THR A 158 -15.88 0.06 3.39
N GLY A 159 -16.96 -0.19 4.15
CA GLY A 159 -17.57 -1.53 4.19
C GLY A 159 -18.04 -2.00 2.82
N ASP A 160 -18.29 -1.06 1.91
CA ASP A 160 -18.68 -1.34 0.53
C ASP A 160 -17.57 -2.03 -0.28
N ARG A 161 -16.28 -1.75 -0.02
CA ARG A 161 -15.13 -2.44 -0.63
C ARG A 161 -15.13 -3.93 -0.31
N ILE A 162 -15.32 -4.29 0.96
CA ILE A 162 -15.45 -5.68 1.41
C ILE A 162 -16.65 -6.35 0.72
N GLN A 163 -17.81 -5.69 0.68
CA GLN A 163 -18.98 -6.25 0.01
C GLN A 163 -18.79 -6.41 -1.50
N ALA A 164 -18.08 -5.49 -2.16
CA ALA A 164 -17.77 -5.59 -3.58
C ALA A 164 -16.91 -6.83 -3.87
N LEU A 165 -15.89 -7.08 -3.05
CA LEU A 165 -15.09 -8.31 -3.14
C LEU A 165 -15.95 -9.56 -2.92
N GLN A 166 -16.81 -9.58 -1.90
CA GLN A 166 -17.69 -10.73 -1.65
C GLN A 166 -18.64 -11.03 -2.82
N ARG A 167 -19.06 -10.02 -3.58
CA ARG A 167 -19.96 -10.16 -4.74
C ARG A 167 -19.24 -10.51 -6.04
N ALA A 168 -17.98 -10.14 -6.19
CA ALA A 168 -17.18 -10.54 -7.35
C ALA A 168 -17.06 -12.08 -7.39
N LYS A 169 -17.17 -12.67 -8.58
CA LYS A 169 -17.06 -14.12 -8.76
C LYS A 169 -15.61 -14.57 -8.86
#